data_AF-B0T3S7-F1
#
_entry.id   AF-B0T3S7-F1
#
_cell.length_a   1.000
_cell.length_b   1.000
_cell.length_c   1.000
_cell.angle_alpha   90.00
_cell.angle_beta   90.00
_cell.angle_gamma   90.00
#
_symmetry.space_group_name_H-M   'P 1'
#
loop_
_entity.id
_entity.type
_entity.pdbx_description
1 polymer ?
#
loop_
_entity_poly.entity_id
_entity_poly.type
_entity_poly.pdbx_seq_one_letter_code
_entity_poly.pdbx_strand_id
1 'polypeptide(L)'
;MILSTVTAELQSDVATTFDVLSWELELAGARCIFLDTLIGKLLATVASEHRDQLLEGVQAVDLLSQHLTGLSTFARQLSQSAAGEERIGVSAALKSITLGALADRMTASFGGDDAGINDGDDAGDLDLF
;
A
#
# COMPACT_ATOMS: atom_id res chain seq x y z
N MET A 1 -26.32 -26.75 14.60
CA MET A 1 -25.06 -27.09 13.93
C MET A 1 -24.51 -25.79 13.36
N ILE A 2 -23.71 -25.07 14.15
CA ILE A 2 -23.11 -23.79 13.74
C ILE A 2 -21.85 -24.16 12.98
N LEU A 3 -21.84 -23.91 11.67
CA LEU A 3 -20.60 -23.89 10.89
C LEU A 3 -19.77 -22.75 11.44
N SER A 4 -18.81 -23.05 12.31
CA SER A 4 -17.68 -22.14 12.54
C SER A 4 -17.01 -21.95 11.19
N THR A 5 -17.25 -20.80 10.56
CA THR A 5 -16.36 -20.27 9.52
C THR A 5 -15.01 -20.04 10.18
N VAL A 6 -14.17 -21.07 10.15
CA VAL A 6 -12.74 -20.92 10.38
C VAL A 6 -12.29 -20.03 9.23
N THR A 7 -12.18 -18.71 9.47
CA THR A 7 -11.44 -17.83 8.57
C THR A 7 -10.06 -18.43 8.45
N ALA A 8 -9.76 -19.05 7.32
CA ALA A 8 -8.48 -19.69 7.08
C ALA A 8 -7.39 -18.63 7.29
N GLU A 9 -6.41 -18.92 8.14
CA GLU A 9 -5.27 -18.01 8.30
C GLU A 9 -4.53 -17.92 6.96
N LEU A 10 -4.44 -16.70 6.42
CA LEU A 10 -3.62 -16.42 5.26
C LEU A 10 -2.16 -16.69 5.58
N GLN A 11 -1.57 -17.55 4.75
CA GLN A 11 -0.16 -17.91 4.80
C GLN A 11 0.48 -17.64 3.44
N SER A 12 1.67 -17.08 3.47
CA SER A 12 2.48 -16.85 2.29
C SER A 12 3.86 -17.45 2.51
N ASP A 13 4.52 -17.92 1.47
CA ASP A 13 5.95 -18.13 1.56
C ASP A 13 6.68 -16.79 1.70
N VAL A 14 7.90 -16.85 2.22
CA VAL A 14 8.74 -15.67 2.49
C VAL A 14 9.08 -14.91 1.20
N ALA A 15 9.34 -15.62 0.10
CA ALA A 15 9.69 -15.00 -1.17
C ALA A 15 8.53 -14.14 -1.70
N THR A 16 7.32 -14.70 -1.74
CA THR A 16 6.09 -14.03 -2.13
C THR A 16 5.79 -12.86 -1.20
N THR A 17 6.02 -12.99 0.11
CA THR A 17 5.83 -11.88 1.07
C THR A 17 6.70 -10.68 0.72
N PHE A 18 7.98 -10.91 0.41
CA PHE A 18 8.88 -9.84 0.00
C PHE A 18 8.57 -9.28 -1.39
N ASP A 19 8.10 -10.11 -2.33
CA ASP A 19 7.72 -9.61 -3.67
C ASP A 19 6.48 -8.70 -3.59
N VAL A 20 5.45 -9.10 -2.83
CA VAL A 20 4.26 -8.27 -2.57
C VAL A 20 4.66 -6.96 -1.88
N LEU A 21 5.55 -7.01 -0.89
CA LEU A 21 6.07 -5.81 -0.24
C LEU A 21 6.81 -4.90 -1.24
N SER A 22 7.64 -5.49 -2.12
CA SER A 22 8.35 -4.73 -3.15
C SER A 22 7.39 -3.98 -4.08
N TRP A 23 6.29 -4.63 -4.46
CA TRP A 23 5.28 -4.04 -5.34
C TRP A 23 4.52 -2.90 -4.68
N GLU A 24 4.14 -3.03 -3.40
CA GLU A 24 3.46 -1.95 -2.68
C GLU A 24 4.39 -0.73 -2.46
N LEU A 25 5.70 -0.96 -2.28
CA LEU A 25 6.70 0.10 -2.23
C LEU A 25 6.85 0.81 -3.58
N GLU A 26 6.86 0.06 -4.69
CA GLU A 26 6.86 0.62 -6.05
C GLU A 26 5.62 1.48 -6.31
N LEU A 27 4.44 1.00 -5.89
CA LEU A 27 3.19 1.75 -6.01
C LEU A 27 3.21 3.05 -5.19
N ALA A 28 3.75 3.02 -3.97
CA ALA A 28 3.95 4.22 -3.16
C ALA A 28 4.96 5.19 -3.82
N GLY A 29 6.02 4.68 -4.42
CA GLY A 29 7.00 5.47 -5.17
C GLY A 29 6.37 6.18 -6.37
N ALA A 30 5.54 5.47 -7.13
CA ALA A 30 4.79 6.06 -8.26
C ALA A 30 3.87 7.21 -7.81
N ARG A 31 3.27 7.11 -6.62
CA ARG A 31 2.48 8.21 -6.04
C ARG A 31 3.34 9.42 -5.67
N CYS A 32 4.58 9.21 -5.22
CA CYS A 32 5.51 10.32 -4.95
C CYS A 32 5.88 11.07 -6.23
N ILE A 33 6.15 10.34 -7.33
CA ILE A 33 6.43 10.95 -8.65
C ILE A 33 5.22 11.76 -9.16
N PHE A 34 4.01 11.24 -8.95
CA PHE A 34 2.79 11.98 -9.27
C PHE A 34 2.65 13.25 -8.43
N LEU A 35 2.92 13.19 -7.13
CA LEU A 35 2.91 14.36 -6.25
C LEU A 35 3.95 15.39 -6.67
N ASP A 36 5.17 14.98 -6.99
CA ASP A 36 6.23 15.86 -7.49
C ASP A 36 5.77 16.63 -8.74
N THR A 37 5.14 15.92 -9.68
CA THR A 37 4.54 16.52 -10.89
C THR A 37 3.46 17.56 -10.56
N LEU A 38 2.59 17.29 -9.57
CA LEU A 38 1.56 18.24 -9.15
C LEU A 38 2.15 19.47 -8.46
N ILE A 39 3.14 19.27 -7.58
CA ILE A 39 3.80 20.35 -6.86
C ILE A 39 4.58 21.24 -7.84
N GLY A 40 5.27 20.65 -8.82
CA GLY A 40 5.95 21.41 -9.88
C GLY A 40 4.99 22.29 -10.68
N LYS A 41 3.76 21.81 -10.97
CA LYS A 41 2.72 22.63 -11.61
C LYS A 41 2.24 23.77 -10.71
N LEU A 42 2.11 23.53 -9.41
CA LEU A 42 1.70 24.55 -8.43
C LEU A 42 2.76 25.63 -8.25
N LEU A 43 4.05 25.27 -8.30
CA LEU A 43 5.17 26.21 -8.17
C LEU A 43 5.10 27.35 -9.19
N ALA A 44 4.58 27.08 -10.39
CA ALA A 44 4.38 28.09 -11.44
C ALA A 44 3.34 29.17 -11.06
N THR A 45 2.48 28.88 -10.08
CA THR A 45 1.35 29.74 -9.66
C THR A 45 1.57 30.40 -8.30
N VAL A 46 2.59 29.97 -7.56
CA VAL A 46 2.86 30.41 -6.19
C VAL A 46 3.63 31.73 -6.16
N ALA A 47 3.22 32.61 -5.24
CA ALA A 47 3.88 33.89 -4.94
C ALA A 47 5.34 33.67 -4.53
N SER A 48 6.22 34.60 -4.89
CA SER A 48 7.67 34.45 -4.70
C SER A 48 8.07 34.18 -3.25
N GLU A 49 7.36 34.76 -2.27
CA GLU A 49 7.66 34.57 -0.85
C GLU A 49 7.45 33.13 -0.33
N HIS A 50 6.74 32.28 -1.08
CA HIS A 50 6.45 30.89 -0.69
C HIS A 50 7.15 29.85 -1.56
N ARG A 51 7.92 30.28 -2.58
CA ARG A 51 8.55 29.35 -3.53
C ARG A 51 9.62 28.49 -2.90
N ASP A 52 10.45 29.05 -2.03
CA ASP A 52 11.53 28.31 -1.37
C ASP A 52 10.98 27.19 -0.49
N GLN A 53 9.92 27.47 0.28
CA GLN A 53 9.23 26.46 1.09
C GLN A 53 8.62 25.34 0.22
N LEU A 54 8.09 25.69 -0.96
CA LEU A 54 7.53 24.68 -1.86
C LEU A 54 8.63 23.84 -2.52
N LEU A 55 9.79 24.44 -2.85
CA LEU A 55 10.96 23.74 -3.37
C LEU A 55 11.54 22.75 -2.35
N GLU A 56 11.59 23.11 -1.07
CA GLU A 56 11.95 22.18 0.01
C GLU A 56 10.97 20.99 0.06
N GLY A 57 9.66 21.25 -0.10
CA GLY A 57 8.64 20.21 -0.20
C GLY A 57 8.86 19.26 -1.37
N VAL A 58 9.20 19.78 -2.56
CA VAL A 58 9.57 18.99 -3.75
C VAL A 58 10.75 18.08 -3.46
N GLN A 59 11.82 18.62 -2.88
CA GLN A 59 13.03 17.85 -2.55
C GLN A 59 12.74 16.74 -1.53
N ALA A 60 11.86 17.00 -0.56
CA ALA A 60 11.45 15.98 0.41
C ALA A 60 10.66 14.83 -0.25
N VAL A 61 9.77 15.14 -1.20
CA VAL A 61 9.01 14.12 -1.96
C VAL A 61 9.91 13.31 -2.88
N ASP A 62 10.87 13.96 -3.55
CA ASP A 62 11.87 13.30 -4.38
C ASP A 62 12.71 12.31 -3.55
N LEU A 63 13.25 12.75 -2.41
CA LEU A 63 14.02 11.90 -1.50
C LEU A 63 13.20 10.70 -1.00
N LEU A 64 11.92 10.92 -0.67
CA LEU A 64 11.01 9.84 -0.31
C LEU A 64 10.84 8.83 -1.45
N SER A 65 10.70 9.29 -2.69
CA SER A 65 10.60 8.40 -3.87
C SER A 65 11.86 7.54 -4.05
N GLN A 66 13.04 8.11 -3.79
CA GLN A 66 14.32 7.41 -3.84
C GLN A 66 14.42 6.35 -2.74
N HIS A 67 14.00 6.68 -1.51
CA HIS A 67 13.95 5.71 -0.41
C HIS A 67 13.03 4.52 -0.75
N LEU A 68 11.83 4.78 -1.27
CA LEU A 68 10.88 3.74 -1.64
C LEU A 68 11.44 2.83 -2.76
N THR A 69 12.14 3.42 -3.73
CA THR A 69 12.83 2.67 -4.80
C THR A 69 13.95 1.78 -4.27
N GLY A 70 14.74 2.29 -3.31
CA GLY A 70 15.78 1.51 -2.65
C GLY A 70 15.19 0.34 -1.87
N LEU A 71 14.12 0.58 -1.10
CA LEU A 71 13.44 -0.45 -0.33
C LEU A 71 12.74 -1.49 -1.21
N SER A 72 12.12 -1.09 -2.33
CA SER A 72 11.50 -2.05 -3.25
C SER A 72 12.54 -2.95 -3.90
N THR A 73 13.66 -2.38 -4.35
CA THR A 73 14.78 -3.13 -4.92
C THR A 73 15.36 -4.11 -3.90
N PHE A 74 15.55 -3.66 -2.66
CA PHE A 74 16.02 -4.50 -1.57
C PHE A 74 15.04 -5.66 -1.26
N ALA A 75 13.75 -5.37 -1.15
CA ALA A 75 12.72 -6.40 -0.93
C ALA A 75 12.69 -7.42 -2.08
N ARG A 76 12.78 -6.96 -3.32
CA ARG A 76 12.83 -7.84 -4.50
C ARG A 76 14.09 -8.73 -4.50
N GLN A 77 15.24 -8.22 -4.07
CA GLN A 77 16.45 -9.04 -3.90
C GLN A 77 16.30 -10.09 -2.80
N LEU A 78 15.67 -9.74 -1.67
CA LEU A 78 15.35 -10.70 -0.61
C LEU A 78 14.40 -11.80 -1.10
N SER A 79 13.37 -11.44 -1.86
CA SER A 79 12.45 -12.38 -2.49
C SER A 79 13.18 -13.40 -3.36
N GLN A 80 14.08 -12.93 -4.23
CA GLN A 80 14.87 -13.78 -5.13
C GLN A 80 15.90 -14.66 -4.40
N SER A 81 16.35 -14.23 -3.22
CA SER A 81 17.35 -14.94 -2.42
C SER A 81 16.74 -15.91 -1.40
N ALA A 82 15.44 -15.84 -1.16
CA ALA A 82 14.75 -16.71 -0.22
C ALA A 82 14.68 -18.13 -0.77
N ALA A 83 15.43 -19.04 -0.14
CA ALA A 83 15.65 -20.41 -0.63
C ALA A 83 14.68 -21.46 -0.05
N GLY A 84 13.53 -21.06 0.52
CA GLY A 84 12.65 -21.97 1.24
C GLY A 84 11.16 -21.75 0.97
N GLU A 85 10.41 -22.84 0.91
CA GLU A 85 8.94 -22.86 0.91
C GLU A 85 8.34 -22.63 2.32
N GLU A 86 9.12 -22.07 3.25
CA GLU A 86 8.64 -21.79 4.60
C GLU A 86 7.47 -20.82 4.53
N ARG A 87 6.31 -21.28 5.00
CA ARG A 87 5.10 -20.48 5.03
C ARG A 87 5.00 -19.74 6.35
N ILE A 88 4.79 -18.44 6.26
CA ILE A 88 4.58 -17.55 7.39
C ILE A 88 3.13 -17.06 7.41
N GLY A 89 2.56 -16.90 8.60
CA GLY A 89 1.23 -16.32 8.78
C GLY A 89 1.27 -14.81 8.55
N VAL A 90 0.51 -14.31 7.56
CA VAL A 90 0.46 -12.87 7.22
C VAL A 90 -0.79 -12.17 7.77
N SER A 91 -1.79 -12.93 8.21
CA SER A 91 -3.09 -12.41 8.66
C SER A 91 -2.99 -11.35 9.77
N ALA A 92 -2.16 -11.58 10.79
CA ALA A 92 -2.00 -10.64 11.89
C ALA A 92 -1.31 -9.34 11.44
N ALA A 93 -0.33 -9.44 10.53
CA ALA A 93 0.35 -8.29 9.96
C ALA A 93 -0.60 -7.45 9.09
N LEU A 94 -1.40 -8.10 8.24
CA LEU A 94 -2.42 -7.42 7.41
C LEU A 94 -3.43 -6.64 8.27
N LYS A 95 -3.89 -7.19 9.39
CA LYS A 95 -4.83 -6.51 10.31
C LYS A 95 -4.24 -5.26 10.98
N SER A 96 -2.92 -5.10 10.99
CA SER A 96 -2.27 -3.89 11.51
C SER A 96 -2.24 -2.74 10.50
N ILE A 97 -2.56 -3.01 9.23
CA ILE A 97 -2.61 -2.00 8.17
C ILE A 97 -3.89 -1.17 8.35
N THR A 98 -3.71 0.14 8.53
CA THR A 98 -4.84 1.08 8.73
C THR A 98 -5.45 1.58 7.42
N LEU A 99 -4.68 1.59 6.34
CA LEU A 99 -5.15 2.01 5.03
C LEU A 99 -5.89 0.85 4.35
N GLY A 100 -7.22 0.85 4.37
CA GLY A 100 -8.06 -0.24 3.85
C GLY A 100 -7.65 -0.69 2.44
N ALA A 101 -7.55 0.24 1.49
CA ALA A 101 -7.14 -0.09 0.13
C ALA A 101 -5.73 -0.73 0.02
N LEU A 102 -4.83 -0.52 0.98
CA LEU A 102 -3.55 -1.24 1.03
C LEU A 102 -3.74 -2.65 1.60
N ALA A 103 -4.51 -2.78 2.67
CA ALA A 103 -4.85 -4.07 3.26
C ALA A 103 -5.55 -5.00 2.25
N ASP A 104 -6.50 -4.47 1.47
CA ASP A 104 -7.26 -5.21 0.46
C ASP A 104 -6.33 -5.75 -0.64
N ARG A 105 -5.48 -4.87 -1.22
CA ARG A 105 -4.51 -5.29 -2.25
C ARG A 105 -3.54 -6.34 -1.76
N MET A 106 -2.99 -6.17 -0.55
CA MET A 106 -2.06 -7.15 0.02
C MET A 106 -2.78 -8.47 0.34
N THR A 107 -4.01 -8.41 0.86
CA THR A 107 -4.84 -9.60 1.12
C THR A 107 -5.10 -10.39 -0.16
N ALA A 108 -5.52 -9.71 -1.23
CA ALA A 108 -5.72 -10.32 -2.55
C ALA A 108 -4.41 -10.92 -3.10
N SER A 109 -3.27 -10.24 -2.90
CA SER A 109 -1.96 -10.73 -3.34
C SER A 109 -1.52 -12.01 -2.62
N PHE A 110 -2.01 -12.24 -1.40
CA PHE A 110 -1.78 -13.47 -0.65
C PHE A 110 -2.86 -14.54 -0.85
N GLY A 111 -3.77 -14.34 -1.82
CA GLY A 111 -4.83 -15.29 -2.14
C GLY A 111 -6.00 -15.29 -1.14
N GLY A 112 -6.15 -14.23 -0.35
CA GLY A 112 -7.34 -14.02 0.46
C GLY A 112 -8.49 -13.56 -0.39
N ASP A 113 -9.70 -14.01 -0.04
CA ASP A 113 -10.91 -13.36 -0.53
C ASP A 113 -10.88 -11.92 -0.04
N ASP A 114 -11.04 -10.99 -0.98
CA ASP A 114 -11.21 -9.59 -0.66
C ASP A 114 -12.36 -9.53 0.35
N ALA A 115 -12.07 -9.14 1.59
CA ALA A 115 -13.10 -8.82 2.56
C ALA A 115 -13.64 -7.45 2.16
N GLY A 116 -14.14 -7.37 0.93
CA GLY A 116 -14.86 -6.24 0.40
C GLY A 116 -15.81 -5.83 1.50
N ILE A 117 -15.68 -4.57 1.91
CA ILE A 117 -16.58 -3.94 2.88
C ILE A 117 -17.98 -4.38 2.49
N ASN A 118 -18.56 -5.21 3.35
CA ASN A 118 -19.75 -6.00 3.13
C ASN A 118 -20.76 -5.28 2.23
N ASP A 119 -20.96 -5.78 1.00
CA ASP A 119 -22.22 -5.61 0.28
C ASP A 119 -23.30 -6.28 1.13
N GLY A 120 -24.01 -5.51 1.95
CA GLY A 120 -25.11 -6.07 2.74
C GLY A 120 -25.63 -5.20 3.88
N ASP A 121 -26.71 -4.48 3.56
CA ASP A 121 -27.77 -3.95 4.41
C ASP A 121 -27.56 -2.62 5.16
N ASP A 122 -28.43 -1.68 4.77
CA ASP A 122 -28.86 -0.47 5.46
C ASP A 122 -28.01 0.81 5.27
N ALA A 123 -27.71 1.15 4.00
CA ALA A 123 -27.85 2.56 3.60
C ALA A 123 -29.35 2.88 3.56
N GLY A 124 -29.94 2.94 4.75
CA GLY A 124 -31.34 3.27 4.97
C GLY A 124 -31.66 4.56 4.23
N ASP A 125 -32.68 4.44 3.40
CA ASP A 125 -33.51 5.48 2.82
C ASP A 125 -33.18 6.87 3.38
N LEU A 126 -32.26 7.58 2.71
CA LEU A 126 -32.15 9.02 2.88
C LEU A 126 -33.35 9.63 2.18
N ASP A 127 -34.46 9.65 2.91
CA ASP A 127 -35.62 10.47 2.63
C ASP A 127 -35.15 11.92 2.40
N LEU A 128 -35.01 12.28 1.13
CA LEU A 128 -34.73 13.64 0.66
C LEU A 128 -36.00 14.47 0.88
N PHE A 129 -36.13 14.99 2.09
CA PHE A 129 -36.96 16.15 2.41
C PHE A 129 -36.10 17.40 2.52
#